data_AF-A0A4Z2DH67-F1
#
_entry.id   AF-A0A4Z2DH67-F1
#
_cell.length_a   1.000
_cell.length_b   1.000
_cell.length_c   1.000
_cell.angle_alpha   90.00
_cell.angle_beta   90.00
_cell.angle_gamma   90.00
#
_symmetry.space_group_name_H-M   'P 1'
#
loop_
_entity.id
_entity.type
_entity.pdbx_description
1 polymer ?
#
loop_
_entity_poly.entity_id
_entity_poly.type
_entity_poly.pdbx_seq_one_letter_code
_entity_poly.pdbx_strand_id
1 'polypeptide(L)'
;MMKLKSSTKSYLGGAILSDYQRYRIENVTFRLGLRSLCFLWQRRQQELLEDIISAGIEAIIIKIASFGLTIENFLGFRLSDVMSKLCQLSTPPWSLNVCGEGGEFETITLDCPIFHSRIQLTSEPEIVIHSKDPFSPTAYLCLRNLQLEAKPLNEICQTAEQILSLGRKCVNEDGSLHKRPPFISPFERLQSIQVKTCEEIKNDLCNVTLQERNIDGSSDSHYQIDDKTEQKSIKDIARPIGNGVWITSNYYGISDRLDKIRIATENAFNQMRNVLDSKEIKPHQIVQFIVVLSHPLSSDVFNSFNQAYTHELSSWLNKVKIDHPNLITGDIDLYMPTRVCICMNSPTNDVIDCSEEAFTINLSAILYFGDINICEWINSLHGLYVQSISHWAPANIGPYSQAIAVPISNIQLDDCSTSCVTHYFTFYSGQIGLIPELEALPTKSGHFPSHFDALQAESWLSLRHCHRLMKYMSPTDLWMNLFLGICYAADESSLSYARNCFHQAVCLQTLDITDTYGDTCHCNKCVVWFIVSNLPKNASVEWQWITGPSTALITSMHTALNDKSIIPTDTFMLFYRHDNSNQLNKQNLSVLLEHYSGFIMPVVKFADPSTTAVVISVQPEK
;
A
#
# COMPACT_ATOMS: atom_id res chain seq x y z
N MET A 1 21.23 -17.78 3.40
CA MET A 1 20.18 -18.83 3.45
C MET A 1 19.27 -18.56 4.65
N MET A 2 18.05 -18.06 4.44
CA MET A 2 17.06 -17.98 5.52
C MET A 2 16.56 -19.39 5.85
N LYS A 3 16.88 -19.92 7.04
CA LYS A 3 16.04 -20.94 7.66
C LYS A 3 14.80 -20.25 8.22
N LEU A 4 13.72 -20.22 7.43
CA LEU A 4 12.39 -19.88 7.92
C LEU A 4 12.11 -20.79 9.13
N LYS A 5 11.98 -20.18 10.31
CA LYS A 5 11.98 -20.89 11.60
C LYS A 5 10.58 -21.34 12.03
N SER A 6 9.62 -21.38 11.11
CA SER A 6 8.25 -21.82 11.31
C SER A 6 8.03 -23.23 10.75
N SER A 7 7.00 -23.92 11.26
CA SER A 7 6.49 -25.18 10.72
C SER A 7 5.68 -25.01 9.42
N THR A 8 5.59 -23.78 8.89
CA THR A 8 4.80 -23.42 7.72
C THR A 8 5.57 -23.77 6.44
N LYS A 9 4.96 -24.57 5.55
CA LYS A 9 5.49 -24.79 4.21
C LYS A 9 5.33 -23.52 3.36
N SER A 10 6.30 -23.24 2.50
CA SER A 10 6.32 -22.04 1.65
C SER A 10 6.72 -22.37 0.21
N TYR A 11 6.26 -21.55 -0.73
CA TYR A 11 6.64 -21.61 -2.14
C TYR A 11 7.41 -20.34 -2.52
N LEU A 12 8.49 -20.48 -3.29
CA LEU A 12 9.30 -19.37 -3.80
C LEU A 12 9.00 -19.15 -5.28
N GLY A 13 8.38 -18.00 -5.60
CA GLY A 13 8.09 -17.56 -6.96
C GLY A 13 9.23 -16.73 -7.57
N GLY A 14 9.40 -16.85 -8.89
CA GLY A 14 10.41 -16.12 -9.66
C GLY A 14 9.90 -14.88 -10.41
N ALA A 15 8.60 -14.59 -10.40
CA ALA A 15 8.01 -13.47 -11.14
C ALA A 15 8.54 -12.11 -10.65
N ILE A 16 8.88 -11.22 -11.58
CA ILE A 16 9.56 -9.95 -11.30
C ILE A 16 8.59 -8.75 -11.39
N LEU A 17 7.62 -8.81 -12.31
CA LEU A 17 6.63 -7.75 -12.53
C LEU A 17 5.23 -8.31 -12.85
N SER A 18 5.12 -9.51 -13.41
CA SER A 18 3.86 -10.07 -13.91
C SER A 18 2.89 -10.45 -12.80
N ASP A 19 1.93 -9.55 -12.53
CA ASP A 19 0.85 -9.78 -11.58
C ASP A 19 -0.03 -10.98 -11.93
N TYR A 20 -0.20 -11.31 -13.21
CA TYR A 20 -0.89 -12.53 -13.64
C TYR A 20 -0.18 -13.81 -13.16
N GLN A 21 1.15 -13.84 -13.21
CA GLN A 21 1.94 -14.95 -12.67
C GLN A 21 1.86 -14.97 -11.14
N ARG A 22 2.00 -13.80 -10.48
CA ARG A 22 1.87 -13.67 -9.02
C ARG A 22 0.53 -14.18 -8.51
N TYR A 23 -0.59 -13.68 -9.04
CA TYR A 23 -1.93 -14.07 -8.60
C TYR A 23 -2.19 -15.56 -8.82
N ARG A 24 -1.71 -16.15 -9.92
CA ARG A 24 -1.77 -17.62 -10.14
C ARG A 24 -0.98 -18.40 -9.09
N ILE A 25 0.22 -17.95 -8.74
CA ILE A 25 1.03 -18.54 -7.66
C ILE A 25 0.31 -18.40 -6.32
N GLU A 26 -0.11 -17.19 -5.95
CA GLU A 26 -0.78 -16.90 -4.67
C GLU A 26 -2.05 -17.74 -4.50
N ASN A 27 -2.94 -17.78 -5.51
CA ASN A 27 -4.19 -18.55 -5.50
C ASN A 27 -3.96 -20.09 -5.47
N VAL A 28 -2.84 -20.60 -6.01
CA VAL A 28 -2.43 -22.01 -5.80
C VAL A 28 -1.90 -22.21 -4.38
N THR A 29 -1.01 -21.34 -3.87
CA THR A 29 -0.42 -21.48 -2.53
C THR A 29 -1.46 -21.39 -1.42
N PHE A 30 -2.42 -20.46 -1.53
CA PHE A 30 -3.53 -20.28 -0.60
C PHE A 30 -4.36 -21.56 -0.43
N ARG A 31 -4.79 -22.18 -1.54
CA ARG A 31 -5.55 -23.44 -1.54
C ARG A 31 -4.75 -24.65 -1.02
N LEU A 32 -3.43 -24.56 -0.96
CA LEU A 32 -2.54 -25.59 -0.42
C LEU A 32 -2.04 -25.28 1.02
N GLY A 33 -2.47 -24.18 1.64
CA GLY A 33 -1.97 -23.75 2.94
C GLY A 33 -0.48 -23.38 2.96
N LEU A 34 0.08 -23.01 1.80
CA LEU A 34 1.47 -22.61 1.64
C LEU A 34 1.59 -21.09 1.72
N ARG A 35 2.69 -20.57 2.30
CA ARG A 35 3.01 -19.15 2.20
C ARG A 35 3.77 -18.85 0.90
N SER A 36 3.26 -17.91 0.11
CA SER A 36 3.95 -17.43 -1.10
C SER A 36 5.10 -16.47 -0.73
N LEU A 37 6.24 -16.62 -1.40
CA LEU A 37 7.43 -15.77 -1.29
C LEU A 37 7.76 -15.23 -2.68
N CYS A 38 7.64 -13.92 -2.88
CA CYS A 38 7.81 -13.22 -4.16
C CYS A 38 8.86 -12.10 -4.00
N PHE A 39 10.06 -12.45 -3.55
CA PHE A 39 11.14 -11.48 -3.27
C PHE A 39 11.62 -10.69 -4.51
N LEU A 40 11.38 -11.21 -5.71
CA LEU A 40 11.71 -10.54 -6.98
C LEU A 40 10.61 -9.59 -7.47
N TRP A 41 9.38 -9.72 -6.98
CA TRP A 41 8.26 -8.91 -7.47
C TRP A 41 8.42 -7.43 -7.09
N GLN A 42 8.19 -6.54 -8.05
CA GLN A 42 8.46 -5.10 -7.98
C GLN A 42 9.94 -4.74 -7.69
N ARG A 43 10.89 -5.63 -8.00
CA ARG A 43 12.32 -5.25 -8.11
C ARG A 43 12.53 -4.47 -9.42
N ARG A 44 13.29 -3.38 -9.34
CA ARG A 44 13.80 -2.69 -10.54
C ARG A 44 14.66 -3.66 -11.35
N GLN A 45 14.31 -3.85 -12.61
CA GLN A 45 14.83 -4.92 -13.45
C GLN A 45 16.31 -4.71 -13.80
N GLN A 46 16.75 -3.47 -14.04
CA GLN A 46 18.17 -3.17 -14.24
C GLN A 46 19.01 -3.50 -12.99
N GLU A 47 18.57 -3.03 -11.81
CA GLU A 47 19.25 -3.33 -10.54
C GLU A 47 19.32 -4.85 -10.29
N LEU A 48 18.25 -5.58 -10.65
CA LEU A 48 18.20 -7.04 -10.55
C LEU A 48 19.16 -7.74 -11.55
N LEU A 49 19.27 -7.27 -12.79
CA LEU A 49 20.24 -7.79 -13.76
C LEU A 49 21.69 -7.56 -13.30
N GLU A 50 21.99 -6.36 -12.78
CA GLU A 50 23.28 -6.03 -12.19
C GLU A 50 23.59 -6.90 -10.95
N ASP A 51 22.59 -7.22 -10.14
CA ASP A 51 22.73 -8.10 -8.97
C ASP A 51 22.91 -9.58 -9.37
N ILE A 52 22.20 -10.08 -10.39
CA ILE A 52 22.41 -11.43 -10.97
C ILE A 52 23.86 -11.60 -11.43
N ILE A 53 24.38 -10.62 -12.16
CA ILE A 53 25.76 -10.58 -12.64
C ILE A 53 26.75 -10.42 -11.47
N SER A 54 26.43 -9.59 -10.47
CA SER A 54 27.29 -9.37 -9.29
C SER A 54 27.29 -10.54 -8.31
N ALA A 55 26.27 -11.40 -8.36
CA ALA A 55 26.21 -12.68 -7.65
C ALA A 55 26.96 -13.82 -8.36
N GLY A 56 27.56 -13.59 -9.54
CA GLY A 56 28.28 -14.63 -10.29
C GLY A 56 27.35 -15.73 -10.82
N ILE A 57 26.14 -15.37 -11.22
CA ILE A 57 25.21 -16.27 -11.91
C ILE A 57 25.59 -16.27 -13.40
N GLU A 58 26.23 -17.35 -13.83
CA GLU A 58 26.69 -17.56 -15.21
C GLU A 58 25.52 -18.08 -16.07
N ALA A 59 24.67 -17.15 -16.50
CA ALA A 59 23.52 -17.44 -17.36
C ALA A 59 23.73 -16.95 -18.79
N ILE A 60 23.37 -17.79 -19.78
CA ILE A 60 23.34 -17.45 -21.21
C ILE A 60 21.92 -17.33 -21.73
N ILE A 61 21.71 -16.48 -22.75
CA ILE A 61 20.45 -16.39 -23.48
C ILE A 61 20.32 -17.61 -24.41
N ILE A 62 19.27 -18.41 -24.22
CA ILE A 62 18.98 -19.61 -25.01
C ILE A 62 17.84 -19.43 -26.02
N LYS A 63 17.08 -18.34 -25.93
CA LYS A 63 16.02 -17.99 -26.88
C LYS A 63 15.87 -16.48 -26.96
N ILE A 64 15.56 -15.97 -28.15
CA ILE A 64 15.14 -14.59 -28.42
C ILE A 64 13.79 -14.61 -29.15
N ALA A 65 12.93 -13.64 -28.85
CA ALA A 65 11.57 -13.54 -29.40
C ALA A 65 11.01 -12.09 -29.41
N SER A 66 11.87 -11.07 -29.42
CA SER A 66 11.46 -9.65 -29.39
C SER A 66 12.27 -8.78 -30.35
N PHE A 67 11.79 -7.56 -30.60
CA PHE A 67 12.42 -6.59 -31.49
C PHE A 67 13.84 -6.22 -31.01
N GLY A 68 14.77 -6.05 -31.94
CA GLY A 68 16.14 -5.59 -31.67
C GLY A 68 17.07 -6.65 -31.07
N LEU A 69 16.54 -7.77 -30.58
CA LEU A 69 17.33 -8.94 -30.21
C LEU A 69 17.68 -9.73 -31.47
N THR A 70 18.95 -9.72 -31.88
CA THR A 70 19.45 -10.50 -33.04
C THR A 70 20.28 -11.71 -32.60
N ILE A 71 20.34 -12.73 -33.47
CA ILE A 71 21.04 -13.99 -33.21
C ILE A 71 22.53 -13.73 -32.92
N GLU A 72 23.14 -12.85 -33.71
CA GLU A 72 24.57 -12.52 -33.72
C GLU A 72 25.01 -11.69 -32.51
N ASN A 73 24.05 -11.08 -31.79
CA ASN A 73 24.33 -10.12 -30.72
C ASN A 73 23.94 -10.59 -29.32
N PHE A 74 23.04 -11.58 -29.21
CA PHE A 74 22.42 -12.00 -27.96
C PHE A 74 22.31 -13.52 -27.79
N LEU A 75 21.99 -14.28 -28.84
CA LEU A 75 21.75 -15.72 -28.68
C LEU A 75 23.06 -16.47 -28.36
N GLY A 76 23.09 -17.18 -27.24
CA GLY A 76 24.28 -17.86 -26.72
C GLY A 76 25.24 -16.98 -25.90
N PHE A 77 25.05 -15.65 -25.87
CA PHE A 77 25.87 -14.75 -25.07
C PHE A 77 25.48 -14.82 -23.59
N ARG A 78 26.43 -14.54 -22.69
CA ARG A 78 26.16 -14.42 -21.25
C ARG A 78 25.47 -13.09 -20.95
N LEU A 79 24.61 -13.06 -19.94
CA LEU A 79 24.00 -11.82 -19.45
C LEU A 79 25.05 -10.75 -19.08
N SER A 80 26.20 -11.16 -18.56
CA SER A 80 27.36 -10.29 -18.27
C SER A 80 27.89 -9.52 -19.46
N ASP A 81 27.71 -10.06 -20.67
CA ASP A 81 28.39 -9.60 -21.90
C ASP A 81 27.44 -8.72 -22.74
N VAL A 82 26.12 -8.89 -22.56
CA VAL A 82 25.07 -8.13 -23.26
C VAL A 82 24.33 -7.13 -22.38
N MET A 83 24.60 -7.08 -21.07
CA MET A 83 23.94 -6.17 -20.11
C MET A 83 23.78 -4.74 -20.64
N SER A 84 24.85 -4.13 -21.16
CA SER A 84 24.80 -2.77 -21.70
C SER A 84 23.91 -2.64 -22.94
N LYS A 85 23.87 -3.65 -23.82
CA LYS A 85 22.96 -3.67 -24.98
C LYS A 85 21.50 -3.81 -24.53
N LEU A 86 21.22 -4.66 -23.53
CA LEU A 86 19.88 -4.82 -22.97
C LEU A 86 19.38 -3.52 -22.33
N CYS A 87 20.22 -2.83 -21.54
CA CYS A 87 19.86 -1.54 -20.96
C CYS A 87 19.59 -0.48 -22.05
N GLN A 88 20.37 -0.45 -23.14
CA GLN A 88 20.11 0.44 -24.29
C GLN A 88 18.74 0.15 -24.92
N LEU A 89 18.43 -1.13 -25.21
CA LEU A 89 17.13 -1.55 -25.75
C LEU A 89 15.95 -1.34 -24.77
N SER A 90 16.19 -1.15 -23.47
CA SER A 90 15.12 -0.83 -22.51
C SER A 90 14.68 0.63 -22.53
N THR A 91 15.44 1.51 -23.17
CA THR A 91 15.04 2.90 -23.36
C THR A 91 14.10 3.07 -24.56
N PRO A 92 13.27 4.13 -24.60
CA PRO A 92 12.48 4.47 -25.78
C PRO A 92 13.38 4.66 -27.02
N PRO A 93 12.96 4.20 -28.22
CA PRO A 93 11.60 3.78 -28.56
C PRO A 93 11.29 2.28 -28.33
N TRP A 94 12.25 1.47 -27.86
CA TRP A 94 12.09 0.00 -27.87
C TRP A 94 11.50 -0.59 -26.58
N SER A 95 11.79 0.01 -25.43
CA SER A 95 11.17 -0.34 -24.13
C SER A 95 11.24 -1.83 -23.73
N LEU A 96 12.30 -2.53 -24.15
CA LEU A 96 12.55 -3.95 -23.85
C LEU A 96 12.69 -4.21 -22.34
N ASN A 97 12.09 -5.27 -21.80
CA ASN A 97 12.36 -5.67 -20.42
C ASN A 97 13.78 -6.28 -20.31
N VAL A 98 14.68 -5.63 -19.56
CA VAL A 98 16.06 -6.09 -19.36
C VAL A 98 16.20 -7.46 -18.67
N CYS A 99 15.13 -7.98 -18.05
CA CYS A 99 15.10 -9.32 -17.45
C CYS A 99 14.33 -10.35 -18.29
N GLY A 100 13.74 -9.98 -19.43
CA GLY A 100 12.97 -10.90 -20.28
C GLY A 100 11.59 -11.31 -19.72
N GLU A 101 11.06 -10.55 -18.76
CA GLU A 101 9.78 -10.85 -18.06
C GLU A 101 8.57 -10.93 -19.01
N GLY A 102 8.59 -10.23 -20.15
CA GLY A 102 7.57 -10.31 -21.20
C GLY A 102 7.74 -11.51 -22.13
N GLY A 103 8.76 -12.34 -21.92
CA GLY A 103 9.14 -13.45 -22.80
C GLY A 103 10.08 -13.03 -23.94
N GLU A 104 10.69 -11.84 -23.87
CA GLU A 104 11.56 -11.31 -24.92
C GLU A 104 12.78 -12.20 -25.19
N PHE A 105 13.30 -12.82 -24.13
CA PHE A 105 14.34 -13.83 -24.20
C PHE A 105 14.19 -14.83 -23.04
N GLU A 106 14.72 -16.05 -23.22
CA GLU A 106 14.83 -17.04 -22.13
C GLU A 106 16.31 -17.34 -21.88
N THR A 107 16.65 -17.73 -20.65
CA THR A 107 18.03 -18.03 -20.24
C THR A 107 18.17 -19.41 -19.61
N ILE A 108 19.40 -19.95 -19.63
CA ILE A 108 19.80 -21.07 -18.79
C ILE A 108 20.96 -20.63 -17.90
N THR A 109 20.93 -21.00 -16.62
CA THR A 109 22.07 -20.86 -15.70
C THR A 109 22.99 -22.07 -15.85
N LEU A 110 24.23 -21.84 -16.30
CA LEU A 110 25.25 -22.88 -16.45
C LEU A 110 26.05 -23.08 -15.14
N ASP A 111 26.31 -22.01 -14.40
CA ASP A 111 26.88 -22.07 -13.05
C ASP A 111 26.34 -20.94 -12.15
N CYS A 112 26.38 -21.15 -10.84
CA CYS A 112 26.28 -20.09 -9.83
C CYS A 112 26.99 -20.53 -8.54
N PRO A 113 27.22 -19.63 -7.55
CA PRO A 113 28.01 -19.97 -6.37
C PRO A 113 27.41 -21.07 -5.49
N ILE A 114 26.11 -21.39 -5.60
CA ILE A 114 25.48 -22.47 -4.79
C ILE A 114 25.45 -23.84 -5.51
N PHE A 115 25.86 -23.91 -6.79
CA PHE A 115 25.94 -25.17 -7.52
C PHE A 115 27.16 -25.99 -7.08
N HIS A 116 26.97 -27.30 -6.94
CA HIS A 116 28.05 -28.25 -6.62
C HIS A 116 28.83 -28.73 -7.86
N SER A 117 28.23 -28.58 -9.04
CA SER A 117 28.84 -28.84 -10.35
C SER A 117 28.34 -27.80 -11.34
N ARG A 118 29.20 -27.34 -12.25
CA ARG A 118 28.79 -26.47 -13.36
C ARG A 118 28.44 -27.27 -14.61
N ILE A 119 27.55 -26.72 -15.43
CA ILE A 119 27.09 -27.31 -16.69
C ILE A 119 28.07 -26.90 -17.80
N GLN A 120 28.84 -27.85 -18.29
CA GLN A 120 29.76 -27.65 -19.42
C GLN A 120 29.06 -28.02 -20.74
N LEU A 121 29.14 -27.11 -21.72
CA LEU A 121 28.77 -27.40 -23.12
C LEU A 121 29.95 -28.12 -23.78
N THR A 122 29.81 -29.37 -24.22
CA THR A 122 30.91 -30.11 -24.88
C THR A 122 30.82 -30.14 -26.42
N SER A 123 29.83 -29.44 -26.99
CA SER A 123 29.67 -29.18 -28.42
C SER A 123 28.97 -27.84 -28.62
N GLU A 124 29.19 -27.20 -29.76
CA GLU A 124 28.50 -25.95 -30.10
C GLU A 124 26.96 -26.17 -30.14
N PRO A 125 26.16 -25.25 -29.57
CA PRO A 125 24.71 -25.29 -29.66
C PRO A 125 24.18 -25.23 -31.09
N GLU A 126 23.14 -26.02 -31.37
CA GLU A 126 22.42 -25.94 -32.64
C GLU A 126 21.40 -24.77 -32.60
N ILE A 127 21.55 -23.81 -33.50
CA ILE A 127 20.63 -22.67 -33.62
C ILE A 127 19.40 -23.10 -34.43
N VAL A 128 18.22 -23.09 -33.79
CA VAL A 128 16.94 -23.36 -34.43
C VAL A 128 16.17 -22.05 -34.60
N ILE A 129 15.97 -21.63 -35.84
CA ILE A 129 15.19 -20.43 -36.18
C ILE A 129 13.72 -20.82 -36.40
N HIS A 130 12.84 -20.36 -35.52
CA HIS A 130 11.39 -20.58 -35.59
C HIS A 130 10.69 -19.53 -36.46
N SER A 131 11.11 -18.26 -36.35
CA SER A 131 10.66 -17.17 -37.23
C SER A 131 11.84 -16.40 -37.78
N LYS A 132 11.82 -16.14 -39.09
CA LYS A 132 12.78 -15.30 -39.83
C LYS A 132 12.25 -13.88 -40.05
N ASP A 133 11.40 -13.39 -39.17
CA ASP A 133 10.98 -11.99 -39.21
C ASP A 133 12.21 -11.06 -39.13
N PRO A 134 12.36 -10.07 -40.02
CA PRO A 134 13.55 -9.22 -40.09
C PRO A 134 13.63 -8.18 -38.95
N PHE A 135 12.57 -8.03 -38.14
CA PHE A 135 12.48 -7.08 -37.04
C PHE A 135 12.43 -7.77 -35.67
N SER A 136 11.72 -8.90 -35.56
CA SER A 136 11.55 -9.70 -34.32
C SER A 136 11.85 -11.19 -34.54
N PRO A 137 13.09 -11.56 -34.93
CA PRO A 137 13.44 -12.96 -35.20
C PRO A 137 13.24 -13.83 -33.96
N THR A 138 12.52 -14.95 -34.12
CA THR A 138 12.35 -15.95 -33.05
C THR A 138 13.30 -17.11 -33.28
N ALA A 139 14.32 -17.25 -32.43
CA ALA A 139 15.32 -18.29 -32.53
C ALA A 139 15.73 -18.80 -31.14
N TYR A 140 16.12 -20.07 -31.06
CA TYR A 140 16.55 -20.70 -29.81
C TYR A 140 17.71 -21.69 -30.02
N LEU A 141 18.39 -22.04 -28.92
CA LEU A 141 19.50 -22.98 -28.88
C LEU A 141 19.03 -24.37 -28.45
N CYS A 142 19.23 -25.37 -29.31
CA CYS A 142 19.17 -26.76 -28.90
C CYS A 142 20.54 -27.15 -28.28
N LEU A 143 20.60 -27.13 -26.95
CA LEU A 143 21.79 -27.53 -26.19
C LEU A 143 21.93 -29.06 -26.20
N ARG A 144 22.95 -29.56 -26.90
CA ARG A 144 23.30 -30.99 -26.99
C ARG A 144 24.59 -31.25 -26.22
N ASN A 145 24.78 -32.49 -25.76
CA ASN A 145 26.00 -32.97 -25.09
C ASN A 145 26.43 -32.08 -23.89
N LEU A 146 25.54 -32.00 -22.89
CA LEU A 146 25.84 -31.35 -21.61
C LEU A 146 26.60 -32.33 -20.69
N GLN A 147 27.63 -31.83 -20.00
CA GLN A 147 28.33 -32.55 -18.93
C GLN A 147 28.34 -31.74 -17.63
N LEU A 148 28.53 -32.41 -16.49
CA LEU A 148 28.64 -31.78 -15.18
C LEU A 148 30.09 -31.83 -14.68
N GLU A 149 30.73 -30.67 -14.59
CA GLU A 149 32.06 -30.51 -14.01
C GLU A 149 31.92 -30.21 -12.51
N ALA A 150 32.44 -31.10 -11.64
CA ALA A 150 32.35 -30.93 -10.19
C ALA A 150 33.22 -29.76 -9.70
N LYS A 151 32.65 -28.88 -8.86
CA LYS A 151 33.33 -27.67 -8.38
C LYS A 151 34.18 -27.93 -7.12
N PRO A 152 35.35 -27.30 -6.99
CA PRO A 152 36.09 -27.26 -5.73
C PRO A 152 35.22 -26.70 -4.59
N LEU A 153 35.30 -27.30 -3.39
CA LEU A 153 34.46 -26.91 -2.24
C LEU A 153 34.60 -25.44 -1.84
N ASN A 154 35.76 -24.82 -2.10
CA ASN A 154 36.02 -23.40 -1.84
C ASN A 154 35.37 -22.44 -2.86
N GLU A 155 34.81 -22.94 -3.98
CA GLU A 155 33.99 -22.15 -4.91
C GLU A 155 32.48 -22.22 -4.58
N ILE A 156 32.08 -23.05 -3.61
CA ILE A 156 30.69 -23.31 -3.28
C ILE A 156 30.28 -22.51 -2.03
N CYS A 157 29.34 -21.58 -2.20
CA CYS A 157 28.68 -20.88 -1.10
C CYS A 157 27.69 -21.81 -0.39
N GLN A 158 28.05 -22.25 0.81
CA GLN A 158 27.25 -23.12 1.67
C GLN A 158 26.54 -22.35 2.81
N THR A 159 27.03 -21.18 3.20
CA THR A 159 26.49 -20.39 4.33
C THR A 159 25.80 -19.09 3.90
N ALA A 160 25.11 -18.43 4.83
CA ALA A 160 24.45 -17.15 4.54
C ALA A 160 25.47 -16.00 4.39
N GLU A 161 26.53 -16.06 5.19
CA GLU A 161 27.61 -15.10 5.30
C GLU A 161 28.46 -15.12 4.02
N GLN A 162 28.73 -16.33 3.48
CA GLN A 162 29.38 -16.49 2.18
C GLN A 162 28.57 -15.82 1.05
N ILE A 163 27.24 -16.04 1.01
CA ILE A 163 26.36 -15.42 0.01
C ILE A 163 26.34 -13.89 0.16
N LEU A 164 26.22 -13.36 1.38
CA LEU A 164 26.30 -11.91 1.64
C LEU A 164 27.68 -11.33 1.31
N SER A 165 28.75 -12.13 1.37
CA SER A 165 30.10 -11.71 1.00
C SER A 165 30.38 -11.68 -0.52
N LEU A 166 29.40 -12.04 -1.37
CA LEU A 166 29.53 -11.95 -2.84
C LEU A 166 29.61 -10.48 -3.32
N GLY A 167 29.81 -10.29 -4.63
CA GLY A 167 29.81 -8.98 -5.27
C GLY A 167 31.01 -8.72 -6.16
N ARG A 168 30.74 -8.11 -7.32
CA ARG A 168 31.71 -7.79 -8.36
C ARG A 168 32.42 -6.46 -8.04
N LYS A 169 33.67 -6.32 -8.48
CA LYS A 169 34.35 -5.02 -8.53
C LYS A 169 33.82 -4.24 -9.73
N CYS A 170 33.27 -3.07 -9.46
CA CYS A 170 32.72 -2.15 -10.45
C CYS A 170 33.58 -0.87 -10.46
N VAL A 171 33.56 -0.16 -11.58
CA VAL A 171 34.27 1.13 -11.74
C VAL A 171 33.22 2.24 -11.74
N ASN A 172 33.44 3.26 -10.92
CA ASN A 172 32.63 4.47 -10.86
C ASN A 172 32.91 5.40 -12.05
N GLU A 173 32.06 6.40 -12.26
CA GLU A 173 32.23 7.42 -13.30
C GLU A 173 33.54 8.24 -13.13
N ASP A 174 34.05 8.35 -11.90
CA ASP A 174 35.34 8.98 -11.58
C ASP A 174 36.55 8.02 -11.75
N GLY A 175 36.33 6.78 -12.19
CA GLY A 175 37.34 5.75 -12.35
C GLY A 175 37.70 4.98 -11.07
N SER A 176 37.10 5.31 -9.91
CA SER A 176 37.37 4.60 -8.65
C SER A 176 36.72 3.21 -8.59
N LEU A 177 37.38 2.26 -7.94
CA LEU A 177 36.92 0.88 -7.82
C LEU A 177 36.07 0.69 -6.55
N HIS A 178 34.77 0.42 -6.72
CA HIS A 178 33.89 -0.03 -5.65
C HIS A 178 33.54 -1.52 -5.80
N LYS A 179 32.95 -2.11 -4.77
CA LYS A 179 32.36 -3.46 -4.85
C LYS A 179 30.83 -3.33 -4.77
N ARG A 180 30.09 -3.82 -5.77
CA ARG A 180 28.62 -3.91 -5.70
C ARG A 180 28.23 -5.23 -5.01
N PRO A 181 27.69 -5.22 -3.77
CA PRO A 181 27.08 -6.41 -3.18
C PRO A 181 25.72 -6.67 -3.86
N PRO A 182 25.45 -7.90 -4.34
CA PRO A 182 24.17 -8.25 -4.98
C PRO A 182 23.05 -8.53 -3.97
N PHE A 183 23.43 -8.71 -2.70
CA PHE A 183 22.53 -9.02 -1.60
C PHE A 183 22.87 -8.09 -0.44
N ILE A 184 21.83 -7.54 0.18
CA ILE A 184 21.89 -6.74 1.39
C ILE A 184 20.97 -7.39 2.42
N SER A 185 21.37 -7.48 3.69
CA SER A 185 20.46 -7.98 4.72
C SER A 185 19.32 -6.97 4.99
N PRO A 186 18.15 -7.43 5.50
CA PRO A 186 17.08 -6.52 5.88
C PRO A 186 17.55 -5.44 6.88
N PHE A 187 18.52 -5.76 7.77
CA PHE A 187 19.06 -4.81 8.73
C PHE A 187 19.95 -3.73 8.08
N GLU A 188 20.94 -4.11 7.27
CA GLU A 188 21.82 -3.15 6.56
C GLU A 188 21.00 -2.22 5.67
N ARG A 189 19.96 -2.74 5.00
CA ARG A 189 19.03 -1.92 4.21
C ARG A 189 18.31 -0.87 5.07
N LEU A 190 17.94 -1.23 6.31
CA LEU A 190 17.26 -0.30 7.22
C LEU A 190 18.17 0.81 7.77
N GLN A 191 19.49 0.60 7.86
CA GLN A 191 20.44 1.66 8.24
C GLN A 191 20.40 2.87 7.27
N SER A 192 19.93 2.65 6.04
CA SER A 192 19.76 3.70 5.02
C SER A 192 18.30 4.09 4.74
N ILE A 193 17.34 3.64 5.56
CA ILE A 193 15.90 3.73 5.25
C ILE A 193 15.41 5.16 5.00
N GLN A 194 15.88 6.14 5.80
CA GLN A 194 15.57 7.56 5.63
C GLN A 194 16.00 8.07 4.25
N VAL A 195 17.31 7.97 3.96
CA VAL A 195 17.90 8.43 2.70
C VAL A 195 17.24 7.73 1.50
N LYS A 196 17.09 6.40 1.55
CA LYS A 196 16.49 5.62 0.46
C LYS A 196 14.98 5.84 0.30
N THR A 197 14.27 6.37 1.31
CA THR A 197 12.85 6.74 1.18
C THR A 197 12.71 8.12 0.54
N CYS A 198 13.50 9.11 0.98
CA CYS A 198 13.53 10.44 0.37
C CYS A 198 14.02 10.38 -1.09
N GLU A 199 15.05 9.59 -1.40
CA GLU A 199 15.50 9.36 -2.77
C GLU A 199 14.40 8.71 -3.63
N GLU A 200 13.67 7.71 -3.11
CA GLU A 200 12.62 7.02 -3.87
C GLU A 200 11.47 7.98 -4.21
N ILE A 201 10.93 8.69 -3.21
CA ILE A 201 9.87 9.68 -3.39
C ILE A 201 10.32 10.80 -4.35
N LYS A 202 11.51 11.36 -4.16
CA LYS A 202 12.02 12.44 -5.01
C LYS A 202 12.16 12.01 -6.47
N ASN A 203 12.80 10.86 -6.73
CA ASN A 203 13.00 10.38 -8.09
C ASN A 203 11.66 10.12 -8.79
N ASP A 204 10.69 9.53 -8.08
CA ASP A 204 9.39 9.22 -8.64
C ASP A 204 8.54 10.48 -8.89
N LEU A 205 8.62 11.50 -8.03
CA LEU A 205 8.06 12.84 -8.29
C LEU A 205 8.69 13.50 -9.52
N CYS A 206 10.01 13.47 -9.67
CA CYS A 206 10.69 14.03 -10.85
C CYS A 206 10.28 13.32 -12.15
N ASN A 207 9.99 12.01 -12.10
CA ASN A 207 9.52 11.25 -13.25
C ASN A 207 8.10 11.69 -13.68
N VAL A 208 7.20 12.00 -12.74
CA VAL A 208 5.87 12.56 -13.03
C VAL A 208 5.98 13.87 -13.83
N THR A 209 6.76 14.84 -13.34
CA THR A 209 6.91 16.16 -13.99
C THR A 209 7.55 16.09 -15.39
N LEU A 210 8.28 15.01 -15.69
CA LEU A 210 8.79 14.73 -17.05
C LEU A 210 7.73 14.12 -17.97
N GLN A 211 6.74 13.40 -17.44
CA GLN A 211 5.62 12.85 -18.21
C GLN A 211 4.59 13.93 -18.55
N GLU A 212 4.21 14.77 -17.58
CA GLU A 212 3.25 15.88 -17.76
C GLU A 212 3.66 16.82 -18.92
N ARG A 213 4.95 17.18 -19.00
CA ARG A 213 5.51 18.05 -20.05
C ARG A 213 5.48 17.47 -21.48
N ASN A 214 5.04 16.23 -21.65
CA ASN A 214 4.82 15.62 -22.96
C ASN A 214 3.33 15.51 -23.33
N ILE A 215 2.42 16.03 -22.48
CA ILE A 215 0.96 15.98 -22.67
C ILE A 215 0.37 17.40 -22.51
N ASP A 216 0.83 18.33 -23.36
CA ASP A 216 0.23 19.67 -23.50
C ASP A 216 -1.19 19.56 -24.09
N GLY A 217 -2.21 19.45 -23.24
CA GLY A 217 -3.59 19.40 -23.70
C GLY A 217 -4.65 18.97 -22.69
N SER A 218 -4.92 19.77 -21.65
CA SER A 218 -6.20 19.70 -20.92
C SER A 218 -6.77 21.09 -20.66
N SER A 219 -8.01 21.30 -21.08
CA SER A 219 -8.80 22.49 -20.77
C SER A 219 -9.67 22.24 -19.56
N ASP A 220 -9.51 23.02 -18.49
CA ASP A 220 -10.39 22.97 -17.32
C ASP A 220 -11.87 23.15 -17.72
N SER A 221 -12.69 22.16 -17.36
CA SER A 221 -14.13 22.19 -17.58
C SER A 221 -14.86 21.98 -16.26
N HIS A 222 -15.31 23.09 -15.66
CA HIS A 222 -16.08 23.07 -14.42
C HIS A 222 -17.51 22.54 -14.67
N TYR A 223 -17.69 21.23 -14.50
CA TYR A 223 -19.02 20.61 -14.44
C TYR A 223 -19.54 20.59 -13.00
N GLN A 224 -20.65 21.30 -12.76
CA GLN A 224 -21.41 21.21 -11.51
C GLN A 224 -22.41 20.05 -11.60
N ILE A 225 -22.26 19.05 -10.74
CA ILE A 225 -23.22 17.94 -10.60
C ILE A 225 -24.37 18.40 -9.70
N ASP A 226 -25.56 18.63 -10.26
CA ASP A 226 -26.73 19.12 -9.51
C ASP A 226 -27.63 17.98 -8.99
N ASP A 227 -27.05 17.08 -8.19
CA ASP A 227 -27.74 15.94 -7.59
C ASP A 227 -28.46 16.34 -6.29
N LYS A 228 -29.76 16.65 -6.40
CA LYS A 228 -30.59 17.17 -5.29
C LYS A 228 -31.67 16.21 -4.76
N THR A 229 -31.91 15.09 -5.44
CA THR A 229 -33.11 14.26 -5.20
C THR A 229 -32.89 13.07 -4.28
N GLU A 230 -31.88 12.23 -4.52
CA GLU A 230 -31.72 10.97 -3.75
C GLU A 230 -30.99 11.17 -2.41
N GLN A 231 -30.12 12.18 -2.34
CA GLN A 231 -29.27 12.46 -1.17
C GLN A 231 -30.03 12.61 0.17
N LYS A 232 -31.35 12.80 0.16
CA LYS A 232 -32.16 12.90 1.39
C LYS A 232 -32.28 11.58 2.14
N SER A 233 -32.25 10.42 1.47
CA SER A 233 -32.44 9.13 2.16
C SER A 233 -31.25 8.76 3.04
N ILE A 234 -30.02 9.06 2.59
CA ILE A 234 -28.80 8.60 3.26
C ILE A 234 -28.28 9.55 4.36
N LYS A 235 -28.66 10.84 4.34
CA LYS A 235 -28.18 11.87 5.28
C LYS A 235 -28.49 11.60 6.76
N ASP A 236 -29.46 10.73 7.06
CA ASP A 236 -29.76 10.27 8.43
C ASP A 236 -28.65 9.37 9.01
N ILE A 237 -27.97 8.60 8.14
CA ILE A 237 -27.10 7.47 8.53
C ILE A 237 -25.64 7.65 8.11
N ALA A 238 -25.36 8.53 7.15
CA ALA A 238 -24.03 8.84 6.67
C ALA A 238 -23.90 10.31 6.23
N ARG A 239 -22.68 10.84 6.30
CA ARG A 239 -22.31 12.20 5.88
C ARG A 239 -21.57 12.14 4.54
N PRO A 240 -21.84 13.06 3.60
CA PRO A 240 -21.11 13.07 2.34
C PRO A 240 -19.64 13.44 2.60
N ILE A 241 -18.73 12.67 2.02
CA ILE A 241 -17.35 13.09 1.80
C ILE A 241 -17.28 13.85 0.47
N GLY A 242 -17.96 13.40 -0.58
CA GLY A 242 -18.05 14.06 -1.90
C GLY A 242 -17.99 13.05 -3.05
N ASN A 243 -18.39 13.43 -4.27
CA ASN A 243 -18.44 12.56 -5.46
C ASN A 243 -19.11 11.18 -5.23
N GLY A 244 -20.24 11.15 -4.52
CA GLY A 244 -20.92 9.90 -4.16
C GLY A 244 -20.24 9.09 -3.05
N VAL A 245 -19.13 9.55 -2.47
CA VAL A 245 -18.49 8.94 -1.29
C VAL A 245 -19.15 9.50 -0.02
N TRP A 246 -19.48 8.63 0.94
CA TRP A 246 -20.10 8.96 2.23
C TRP A 246 -19.42 8.19 3.38
N ILE A 247 -19.43 8.74 4.59
CA ILE A 247 -18.99 8.05 5.83
C ILE A 247 -20.16 7.86 6.79
N THR A 248 -20.35 6.64 7.29
CA THR A 248 -21.46 6.29 8.19
C THR A 248 -21.29 6.89 9.58
N SER A 249 -22.40 6.93 10.32
CA SER A 249 -22.39 6.89 11.78
C SER A 249 -21.62 5.66 12.32
N ASN A 250 -21.28 5.72 13.61
CA ASN A 250 -20.75 4.60 14.37
C ASN A 250 -21.82 3.52 14.62
N TYR A 251 -21.41 2.25 14.59
CA TYR A 251 -22.20 1.10 15.02
C TYR A 251 -21.41 0.34 16.11
N TYR A 252 -22.07 0.02 17.22
CA TYR A 252 -21.38 -0.36 18.46
C TYR A 252 -21.68 -1.79 18.88
N GLY A 253 -20.64 -2.52 19.28
CA GLY A 253 -20.75 -3.85 19.87
C GLY A 253 -20.12 -3.88 21.25
N ILE A 254 -20.80 -4.51 22.20
CA ILE A 254 -20.34 -4.71 23.58
C ILE A 254 -20.47 -6.20 23.93
N SER A 255 -19.54 -6.73 24.73
CA SER A 255 -19.60 -8.10 25.26
C SER A 255 -18.74 -8.27 26.52
N ASP A 256 -19.30 -8.97 27.51
CA ASP A 256 -18.74 -9.10 28.86
C ASP A 256 -18.18 -10.51 29.14
N ARG A 257 -18.30 -11.43 28.18
CA ARG A 257 -18.02 -12.88 28.34
C ARG A 257 -16.68 -13.32 27.75
N LEU A 258 -16.19 -14.52 28.04
CA LEU A 258 -14.90 -15.01 27.52
C LEU A 258 -14.78 -14.94 25.98
N ASP A 259 -15.88 -15.13 25.23
CA ASP A 259 -15.96 -14.92 23.77
C ASP A 259 -16.10 -13.44 23.34
N LYS A 260 -15.64 -12.50 24.19
CA LYS A 260 -15.75 -11.03 24.11
C LYS A 260 -15.76 -10.49 22.68
N ILE A 261 -14.68 -10.75 21.94
CA ILE A 261 -14.41 -10.17 20.62
C ILE A 261 -15.46 -10.58 19.58
N ARG A 262 -15.85 -11.86 19.54
CA ARG A 262 -16.77 -12.36 18.50
C ARG A 262 -18.17 -11.76 18.66
N ILE A 263 -18.72 -11.82 19.88
CA ILE A 263 -20.07 -11.35 20.18
C ILE A 263 -20.17 -9.83 19.97
N ALA A 264 -19.15 -9.08 20.40
CA ALA A 264 -19.09 -7.65 20.14
C ALA A 264 -19.04 -7.35 18.63
N THR A 265 -18.22 -8.07 17.85
CA THR A 265 -18.14 -7.90 16.38
C THR A 265 -19.49 -8.20 15.71
N GLU A 266 -20.14 -9.30 16.08
CA GLU A 266 -21.47 -9.70 15.60
C GLU A 266 -22.53 -8.63 15.92
N ASN A 267 -22.52 -8.06 17.13
CA ASN A 267 -23.44 -6.99 17.54
C ASN A 267 -23.28 -5.72 16.68
N ALA A 268 -22.04 -5.27 16.42
CA ALA A 268 -21.79 -4.09 15.59
C ALA A 268 -22.15 -4.32 14.10
N PHE A 269 -21.81 -5.50 13.55
CA PHE A 269 -22.19 -5.87 12.18
C PHE A 269 -23.70 -5.98 12.01
N ASN A 270 -24.43 -6.55 12.99
CA ASN A 270 -25.89 -6.62 12.94
C ASN A 270 -26.55 -5.23 13.00
N GLN A 271 -26.02 -4.29 13.79
CA GLN A 271 -26.51 -2.91 13.78
C GLN A 271 -26.28 -2.23 12.43
N MET A 272 -25.06 -2.31 11.87
CA MET A 272 -24.76 -1.72 10.56
C MET A 272 -25.62 -2.35 9.46
N ARG A 273 -25.72 -3.69 9.43
CA ARG A 273 -26.52 -4.46 8.47
C ARG A 273 -27.97 -4.01 8.48
N ASN A 274 -28.63 -4.00 9.64
CA ASN A 274 -30.02 -3.56 9.76
C ASN A 274 -30.25 -2.13 9.23
N VAL A 275 -29.29 -1.21 9.44
CA VAL A 275 -29.42 0.19 9.01
C VAL A 275 -29.14 0.36 7.51
N LEU A 276 -28.09 -0.26 6.96
CA LEU A 276 -27.78 -0.17 5.53
C LEU A 276 -28.82 -0.92 4.68
N ASP A 277 -29.22 -2.14 5.09
CA ASP A 277 -30.25 -2.92 4.39
C ASP A 277 -31.60 -2.15 4.40
N SER A 278 -31.93 -1.39 5.47
CA SER A 278 -33.14 -0.54 5.53
C SER A 278 -33.13 0.69 4.61
N LYS A 279 -31.98 1.00 4.02
CA LYS A 279 -31.77 2.07 3.03
C LYS A 279 -31.38 1.51 1.66
N GLU A 280 -31.53 0.18 1.47
CA GLU A 280 -31.20 -0.60 0.27
C GLU A 280 -29.71 -0.56 -0.14
N ILE A 281 -28.83 -0.13 0.75
CA ILE A 281 -27.38 -0.02 0.51
C ILE A 281 -26.73 -1.41 0.67
N LYS A 282 -26.14 -1.91 -0.42
CA LYS A 282 -25.54 -3.25 -0.45
C LYS A 282 -24.16 -3.24 0.22
N PRO A 283 -23.72 -4.31 0.91
CA PRO A 283 -22.39 -4.39 1.53
C PRO A 283 -21.24 -4.20 0.53
N HIS A 284 -21.47 -4.54 -0.73
CA HIS A 284 -20.57 -4.31 -1.86
C HIS A 284 -20.21 -2.84 -2.10
N GLN A 285 -21.04 -1.90 -1.63
CA GLN A 285 -20.79 -0.46 -1.76
C GLN A 285 -19.84 0.09 -0.67
N ILE A 286 -19.47 -0.72 0.33
CA ILE A 286 -18.51 -0.33 1.36
C ILE A 286 -17.09 -0.42 0.79
N VAL A 287 -16.34 0.68 0.80
CA VAL A 287 -15.00 0.78 0.20
C VAL A 287 -13.89 0.80 1.26
N GLN A 288 -14.22 1.25 2.47
CA GLN A 288 -13.32 1.24 3.63
C GLN A 288 -14.08 1.01 4.94
N PHE A 289 -13.52 0.26 5.87
CA PHE A 289 -13.95 0.20 7.27
C PHE A 289 -12.93 0.91 8.18
N ILE A 290 -13.42 1.68 9.14
CA ILE A 290 -12.64 2.25 10.24
C ILE A 290 -13.13 1.59 11.52
N VAL A 291 -12.24 0.84 12.16
CA VAL A 291 -12.51 0.02 13.35
C VAL A 291 -11.79 0.61 14.56
N VAL A 292 -12.49 0.73 15.69
CA VAL A 292 -11.89 1.03 16.99
C VAL A 292 -12.25 -0.08 17.97
N LEU A 293 -11.25 -0.65 18.65
CA LEU A 293 -11.44 -1.63 19.73
C LEU A 293 -11.08 -0.98 21.08
N SER A 294 -11.69 -1.42 22.19
CA SER A 294 -11.35 -0.94 23.54
C SER A 294 -10.15 -1.64 24.18
N HIS A 295 -9.48 -2.56 23.46
CA HIS A 295 -8.43 -3.43 24.00
C HIS A 295 -7.19 -3.43 23.09
N PRO A 296 -5.96 -3.52 23.65
CA PRO A 296 -4.72 -3.54 22.88
C PRO A 296 -4.68 -4.60 21.77
N LEU A 297 -4.25 -4.17 20.58
CA LEU A 297 -4.15 -4.94 19.34
C LEU A 297 -2.90 -5.84 19.29
N SER A 298 -2.68 -6.53 20.41
CA SER A 298 -1.85 -7.73 20.48
C SER A 298 -2.25 -8.73 19.39
N SER A 299 -1.30 -9.55 18.95
CA SER A 299 -1.49 -10.50 17.85
C SER A 299 -2.73 -11.38 18.04
N ASP A 300 -3.01 -11.85 19.26
CA ASP A 300 -4.12 -12.76 19.54
C ASP A 300 -5.48 -12.05 19.50
N VAL A 301 -5.58 -10.83 20.05
CA VAL A 301 -6.78 -9.97 19.95
C VAL A 301 -7.07 -9.61 18.50
N PHE A 302 -6.04 -9.17 17.75
CA PHE A 302 -6.16 -8.77 16.36
C PHE A 302 -6.52 -9.96 15.44
N ASN A 303 -5.93 -11.14 15.67
CA ASN A 303 -6.28 -12.36 14.95
C ASN A 303 -7.71 -12.84 15.25
N SER A 304 -8.14 -12.79 16.52
CA SER A 304 -9.50 -13.15 16.92
C SER A 304 -10.54 -12.20 16.32
N PHE A 305 -10.23 -10.89 16.29
CA PHE A 305 -11.05 -9.90 15.60
C PHE A 305 -11.09 -10.16 14.08
N ASN A 306 -9.95 -10.42 13.43
CA ASN A 306 -9.89 -10.74 12.00
C ASN A 306 -10.78 -11.95 11.63
N GLN A 307 -10.81 -13.00 12.48
CA GLN A 307 -11.67 -14.16 12.26
C GLN A 307 -13.16 -13.78 12.34
N ALA A 308 -13.57 -13.05 13.38
CA ALA A 308 -14.96 -12.60 13.54
C ALA A 308 -15.41 -11.63 12.43
N TYR A 309 -14.57 -10.66 12.08
CA TYR A 309 -14.78 -9.70 11.00
C TYR A 309 -14.96 -10.39 9.64
N THR A 310 -14.11 -11.37 9.32
CA THR A 310 -14.24 -12.16 8.07
C THR A 310 -15.56 -12.92 8.05
N HIS A 311 -15.91 -13.56 9.17
CA HIS A 311 -17.14 -14.34 9.27
C HIS A 311 -18.38 -13.49 8.99
N GLU A 312 -18.51 -12.34 9.65
CA GLU A 312 -19.68 -11.46 9.46
C GLU A 312 -19.74 -10.79 8.10
N LEU A 313 -18.60 -10.32 7.57
CA LEU A 313 -18.57 -9.63 6.29
C LEU A 313 -18.80 -10.61 5.12
N SER A 314 -18.14 -11.76 5.09
CA SER A 314 -18.41 -12.80 4.08
C SER A 314 -19.81 -13.39 4.22
N SER A 315 -20.36 -13.50 5.45
CA SER A 315 -21.75 -13.90 5.68
C SER A 315 -22.76 -12.89 5.15
N TRP A 316 -22.42 -11.59 5.13
CA TRP A 316 -23.28 -10.54 4.56
C TRP A 316 -23.19 -10.48 3.04
N LEU A 317 -21.98 -10.46 2.47
CA LEU A 317 -21.73 -10.48 1.03
C LEU A 317 -22.42 -11.68 0.36
N ASN A 318 -22.24 -12.89 0.90
CA ASN A 318 -22.84 -14.12 0.36
C ASN A 318 -24.38 -14.18 0.46
N LYS A 319 -25.03 -13.32 1.26
CA LYS A 319 -26.51 -13.23 1.33
C LYS A 319 -27.08 -12.29 0.27
N VAL A 320 -26.35 -11.22 -0.08
CA VAL A 320 -26.83 -10.17 -0.98
C VAL A 320 -26.45 -10.53 -2.42
N LYS A 321 -27.36 -11.19 -3.12
CA LYS A 321 -27.21 -11.43 -4.56
C LYS A 321 -27.16 -10.12 -5.34
N ILE A 322 -26.32 -10.11 -6.37
CA ILE A 322 -26.30 -9.07 -7.41
C ILE A 322 -26.93 -9.71 -8.64
N ASP A 323 -28.17 -9.33 -8.95
CA ASP A 323 -28.87 -9.83 -10.13
C ASP A 323 -28.32 -9.16 -11.39
N HIS A 324 -27.81 -9.97 -12.32
CA HIS A 324 -27.29 -9.50 -13.62
C HIS A 324 -28.02 -10.22 -14.77
N PRO A 325 -28.74 -9.51 -15.66
CA PRO A 325 -29.58 -10.16 -16.69
C PRO A 325 -28.83 -11.06 -17.68
N ASN A 326 -27.55 -10.77 -17.97
CA ASN A 326 -26.86 -11.25 -19.17
C ASN A 326 -25.49 -11.92 -18.90
N LEU A 327 -25.20 -12.46 -17.70
CA LEU A 327 -23.92 -13.16 -17.44
C LEU A 327 -24.09 -14.61 -16.98
N ILE A 328 -23.47 -15.51 -17.73
CA ILE A 328 -23.28 -16.92 -17.36
C ILE A 328 -22.06 -17.00 -16.44
N THR A 329 -22.32 -17.04 -15.13
CA THR A 329 -21.38 -17.53 -14.08
C THR A 329 -19.90 -17.23 -14.30
N GLY A 330 -19.55 -15.95 -14.43
CA GLY A 330 -18.22 -15.48 -14.03
C GLY A 330 -18.26 -15.14 -12.55
N ASP A 331 -17.26 -15.55 -11.78
CA ASP A 331 -17.06 -15.03 -10.43
C ASP A 331 -16.77 -13.52 -10.54
N ILE A 332 -17.50 -12.70 -9.79
CA ILE A 332 -17.19 -11.26 -9.67
C ILE A 332 -15.91 -11.16 -8.82
N ASP A 333 -14.91 -10.41 -9.28
CA ASP A 333 -13.66 -10.16 -8.54
C ASP A 333 -13.92 -9.24 -7.33
N LEU A 334 -14.48 -9.85 -6.28
CA LEU A 334 -14.95 -9.18 -5.07
C LEU A 334 -13.79 -8.80 -4.14
N TYR A 335 -13.27 -7.59 -4.33
CA TYR A 335 -12.31 -6.99 -3.41
C TYR A 335 -12.90 -6.83 -2.00
N MET A 336 -12.24 -7.42 -1.00
CA MET A 336 -12.58 -7.16 0.40
C MET A 336 -12.29 -5.69 0.72
N PRO A 337 -13.24 -4.92 1.27
CA PRO A 337 -13.08 -3.49 1.56
C PRO A 337 -11.79 -3.18 2.33
N THR A 338 -11.20 -2.01 2.09
CA THR A 338 -10.00 -1.58 2.83
C THR A 338 -10.31 -1.38 4.31
N ARG A 339 -9.29 -1.40 5.19
CA ARG A 339 -9.51 -1.33 6.63
C ARG A 339 -8.40 -0.63 7.39
N VAL A 340 -8.80 0.13 8.40
CA VAL A 340 -7.95 0.70 9.45
C VAL A 340 -8.48 0.19 10.79
N CYS A 341 -7.59 -0.17 11.73
CA CYS A 341 -8.00 -0.79 12.98
C CYS A 341 -7.09 -0.35 14.13
N ILE A 342 -7.62 0.51 15.01
CA ILE A 342 -6.89 1.14 16.11
C ILE A 342 -7.50 0.75 17.47
N CYS A 343 -6.76 0.93 18.56
CA CYS A 343 -7.28 0.80 19.92
C CYS A 343 -7.40 2.16 20.60
N MET A 344 -8.57 2.42 21.20
CA MET A 344 -8.80 3.54 22.11
C MET A 344 -9.38 3.00 23.41
N ASN A 345 -8.67 3.19 24.53
CA ASN A 345 -9.22 2.91 25.85
C ASN A 345 -10.47 3.77 26.08
N SER A 346 -11.54 3.19 26.65
CA SER A 346 -12.75 3.93 26.99
C SER A 346 -12.50 4.94 28.11
N PRO A 347 -12.67 6.26 27.91
CA PRO A 347 -12.43 7.27 28.95
C PRO A 347 -13.63 7.51 29.89
N THR A 348 -14.73 6.79 29.68
CA THR A 348 -15.95 6.89 30.48
C THR A 348 -15.96 5.96 31.70
N ASN A 349 -15.53 6.49 32.85
CA ASN A 349 -15.99 5.96 34.15
C ASN A 349 -17.48 6.26 34.41
N ASP A 350 -18.06 7.24 33.70
CA ASP A 350 -19.47 7.60 33.77
C ASP A 350 -20.20 7.15 32.50
N VAL A 351 -21.32 6.42 32.65
CA VAL A 351 -22.21 5.93 31.57
C VAL A 351 -21.61 4.82 30.69
N ILE A 352 -21.18 3.72 31.31
CA ILE A 352 -22.00 2.52 31.59
C ILE A 352 -21.32 1.79 32.77
N ASP A 353 -22.05 0.96 33.52
CA ASP A 353 -21.51 0.12 34.61
C ASP A 353 -20.68 -1.09 34.08
N CYS A 354 -19.87 -0.82 33.05
CA CYS A 354 -18.97 -1.78 32.40
C CYS A 354 -17.70 -1.92 33.24
N SER A 355 -17.60 -3.02 33.97
CA SER A 355 -16.33 -3.50 34.54
C SER A 355 -15.19 -3.48 33.52
N GLU A 356 -13.93 -3.35 33.97
CA GLU A 356 -12.69 -3.40 33.14
C GLU A 356 -12.62 -4.61 32.18
N GLU A 357 -13.43 -5.63 32.43
CA GLU A 357 -13.61 -6.81 31.59
C GLU A 357 -14.37 -6.59 30.27
N ALA A 358 -15.12 -5.50 30.08
CA ALA A 358 -16.03 -5.34 28.93
C ALA A 358 -15.29 -4.99 27.63
N PHE A 359 -15.38 -5.85 26.62
CA PHE A 359 -14.82 -5.58 25.29
C PHE A 359 -15.83 -4.82 24.44
N THR A 360 -15.41 -3.71 23.86
CA THR A 360 -16.22 -2.93 22.93
C THR A 360 -15.54 -2.76 21.58
N ILE A 361 -16.36 -2.74 20.53
CA ILE A 361 -15.98 -2.41 19.16
C ILE A 361 -16.87 -1.28 18.68
N ASN A 362 -16.26 -0.32 18.00
CA ASN A 362 -16.93 0.64 17.15
C ASN A 362 -16.56 0.33 15.68
N LEU A 363 -17.57 0.18 14.85
CA LEU A 363 -17.46 -0.06 13.42
C LEU A 363 -18.08 1.14 12.67
N SER A 364 -17.31 1.78 11.81
CA SER A 364 -17.82 2.77 10.84
C SER A 364 -17.29 2.44 9.44
N ALA A 365 -18.02 2.88 8.42
CA ALA A 365 -17.72 2.57 7.02
C ALA A 365 -17.66 3.84 6.16
N ILE A 366 -16.76 3.85 5.19
CA ILE A 366 -16.86 4.70 4.00
C ILE A 366 -17.50 3.85 2.90
N LEU A 367 -18.50 4.40 2.24
CA LEU A 367 -19.28 3.76 1.19
C LEU A 367 -19.46 4.67 -0.02
N TYR A 368 -19.77 4.06 -1.17
CA TYR A 368 -20.14 4.76 -2.39
C TYR A 368 -21.64 4.65 -2.67
N PHE A 369 -22.32 5.77 -2.81
CA PHE A 369 -23.77 5.86 -2.99
C PHE A 369 -24.16 7.05 -3.89
N GLY A 370 -24.86 6.72 -4.96
CA GLY A 370 -25.40 7.59 -6.02
C GLY A 370 -26.03 6.72 -7.11
N ASP A 371 -26.58 7.33 -8.15
CA ASP A 371 -27.22 6.63 -9.27
C ASP A 371 -26.17 5.91 -10.15
N ILE A 372 -26.00 4.60 -9.91
CA ILE A 372 -25.04 3.73 -10.61
C ILE A 372 -25.57 2.31 -10.80
N ASN A 373 -25.25 1.68 -11.93
CA ASN A 373 -25.32 0.23 -12.03
C ASN A 373 -24.24 -0.39 -11.15
N ILE A 374 -24.64 -0.92 -9.98
CA ILE A 374 -23.75 -1.54 -8.99
C ILE A 374 -22.89 -2.66 -9.61
N CYS A 375 -23.36 -3.37 -10.64
CA CYS A 375 -22.59 -4.42 -11.31
C CYS A 375 -21.38 -3.84 -12.08
N GLU A 376 -21.64 -2.81 -12.88
CA GLU A 376 -20.62 -2.12 -13.69
C GLU A 376 -19.65 -1.33 -12.80
N TRP A 377 -20.15 -0.73 -11.72
CA TRP A 377 -19.33 -0.04 -10.73
C TRP A 377 -18.38 -1.01 -9.98
N ILE A 378 -18.84 -2.18 -9.53
CA ILE A 378 -17.95 -3.19 -8.92
C ILE A 378 -16.91 -3.67 -9.93
N ASN A 379 -17.31 -3.93 -11.18
CA ASN A 379 -16.42 -4.39 -12.25
C ASN A 379 -15.43 -3.31 -12.74
N SER A 380 -15.57 -2.06 -12.28
CA SER A 380 -14.64 -0.94 -12.55
C SER A 380 -13.86 -0.49 -11.30
N LEU A 381 -13.95 -1.24 -10.19
CA LEU A 381 -13.03 -1.11 -9.06
C LEU A 381 -11.67 -1.73 -9.40
N HIS A 382 -10.59 -1.05 -9.03
CA HIS A 382 -9.25 -1.64 -9.04
C HIS A 382 -8.77 -1.82 -7.60
N GLY A 383 -8.56 -3.07 -7.18
CA GLY A 383 -8.07 -3.38 -5.84
C GLY A 383 -6.64 -3.95 -5.87
N LEU A 384 -5.87 -3.63 -4.83
CA LEU A 384 -4.55 -4.22 -4.58
C LEU A 384 -4.62 -5.10 -3.35
N TYR A 385 -4.21 -6.36 -3.50
CA TYR A 385 -4.02 -7.29 -2.39
C TYR A 385 -2.68 -8.02 -2.55
N VAL A 386 -1.81 -7.89 -1.54
CA VAL A 386 -0.48 -8.51 -1.49
C VAL A 386 -0.50 -9.57 -0.40
N GLN A 387 -0.45 -10.85 -0.79
CA GLN A 387 -0.43 -11.99 0.13
C GLN A 387 0.98 -12.57 0.33
N SER A 388 1.82 -12.46 -0.70
CA SER A 388 3.20 -12.93 -0.70
C SER A 388 4.12 -12.07 0.18
N ILE A 389 5.08 -12.73 0.85
CA ILE A 389 6.23 -12.03 1.42
C ILE A 389 7.05 -11.47 0.25
N SER A 390 7.40 -10.19 0.28
CA SER A 390 8.14 -9.52 -0.79
C SER A 390 9.30 -8.69 -0.24
N HIS A 391 10.10 -8.08 -1.13
CA HIS A 391 11.09 -7.06 -0.78
C HIS A 391 10.50 -5.63 -0.76
N TRP A 392 9.38 -5.40 -1.46
CA TRP A 392 8.91 -4.04 -1.77
C TRP A 392 7.85 -3.53 -0.77
N ALA A 393 6.85 -4.35 -0.45
CA ALA A 393 5.77 -4.04 0.49
C ALA A 393 5.46 -5.24 1.40
N PRO A 394 5.00 -5.01 2.65
CA PRO A 394 4.62 -6.09 3.56
C PRO A 394 3.39 -6.84 3.04
N ALA A 395 3.30 -8.13 3.37
CA ALA A 395 2.09 -8.89 3.11
C ALA A 395 0.94 -8.35 3.98
N ASN A 396 -0.30 -8.55 3.55
CA ASN A 396 -1.44 -8.05 4.30
C ASN A 396 -1.56 -8.79 5.65
N ILE A 397 -1.67 -8.03 6.74
CA ILE A 397 -1.84 -8.59 8.09
C ILE A 397 -3.28 -9.01 8.40
N GLY A 398 -4.21 -8.87 7.45
CA GLY A 398 -5.59 -9.30 7.63
C GLY A 398 -6.42 -9.45 6.34
N PRO A 399 -7.73 -9.69 6.51
CA PRO A 399 -8.67 -10.09 5.46
C PRO A 399 -9.34 -8.86 4.81
N TYR A 400 -8.52 -7.98 4.22
CA TYR A 400 -8.94 -6.71 3.60
C TYR A 400 -7.95 -6.33 2.49
N SER A 401 -8.37 -5.58 1.47
CA SER A 401 -7.45 -5.12 0.40
C SER A 401 -6.43 -4.12 0.95
N GLN A 402 -5.19 -4.08 0.44
CA GLN A 402 -4.25 -2.99 0.76
C GLN A 402 -4.79 -1.64 0.29
N ALA A 403 -5.38 -1.60 -0.91
CA ALA A 403 -6.00 -0.41 -1.48
C ALA A 403 -7.20 -0.79 -2.39
N ILE A 404 -8.16 0.13 -2.54
CA ILE A 404 -9.23 0.05 -3.55
C ILE A 404 -9.37 1.43 -4.20
N ALA A 405 -9.24 1.48 -5.52
CA ALA A 405 -9.55 2.63 -6.36
C ALA A 405 -11.00 2.53 -6.87
N VAL A 406 -11.76 3.59 -6.61
CA VAL A 406 -13.18 3.74 -6.95
C VAL A 406 -13.29 4.79 -8.07
N PRO A 407 -13.91 4.48 -9.21
CA PRO A 407 -14.05 5.45 -10.29
C PRO A 407 -14.98 6.59 -9.88
N ILE A 408 -14.62 7.81 -10.25
CA ILE A 408 -15.47 8.99 -10.10
C ILE A 408 -16.40 9.04 -11.30
N SER A 409 -17.69 9.14 -11.03
CA SER A 409 -18.76 8.91 -12.01
C SER A 409 -18.79 9.96 -13.12
N ASN A 410 -18.39 9.52 -14.31
CA ASN A 410 -18.97 9.98 -15.58
C ASN A 410 -19.13 8.78 -16.53
N ILE A 411 -19.79 7.72 -16.04
CA ILE A 411 -20.08 6.50 -16.82
C ILE A 411 -21.34 6.73 -17.68
N GLN A 412 -21.21 7.61 -18.68
CA GLN A 412 -22.00 7.54 -19.90
C GLN A 412 -21.06 7.03 -20.99
N LEU A 413 -21.24 5.76 -21.37
CA LEU A 413 -20.45 5.07 -22.39
C LEU A 413 -20.96 5.40 -23.82
N ASP A 414 -21.19 6.68 -24.08
CA ASP A 414 -21.67 7.19 -25.37
C ASP A 414 -20.50 7.74 -26.22
N ASP A 415 -20.43 7.27 -27.47
CA ASP A 415 -19.54 7.65 -28.58
C ASP A 415 -18.01 7.64 -28.39
N CYS A 416 -17.38 6.62 -28.97
CA CYS A 416 -15.93 6.52 -29.17
C CYS A 416 -15.37 7.64 -30.07
N SER A 417 -14.71 8.66 -29.50
CA SER A 417 -13.79 9.53 -30.27
C SER A 417 -12.70 10.25 -29.49
N THR A 418 -12.78 10.38 -28.16
CA THR A 418 -11.76 11.03 -27.31
C THR A 418 -11.35 10.15 -26.13
N SER A 419 -10.10 10.28 -25.67
CA SER A 419 -9.56 9.52 -24.55
C SER A 419 -10.00 10.13 -23.21
N CYS A 420 -11.17 9.72 -22.72
CA CYS A 420 -11.68 10.13 -21.42
C CYS A 420 -10.81 9.55 -20.27
N VAL A 421 -10.09 10.42 -19.55
CA VAL A 421 -9.31 10.03 -18.38
C VAL A 421 -10.25 9.74 -17.21
N THR A 422 -10.46 8.46 -16.91
CA THR A 422 -11.23 8.05 -15.72
C THR A 422 -10.43 8.38 -14.47
N HIS A 423 -10.96 9.28 -13.64
CA HIS A 423 -10.35 9.64 -12.36
C HIS A 423 -10.85 8.72 -11.25
N TYR A 424 -10.00 8.44 -10.26
CA TYR A 424 -10.34 7.53 -9.16
C TYR A 424 -10.12 8.18 -7.78
N PHE A 425 -10.97 7.82 -6.82
CA PHE A 425 -10.64 7.92 -5.40
C PHE A 425 -10.07 6.59 -4.92
N THR A 426 -8.81 6.58 -4.52
CA THR A 426 -8.15 5.40 -3.95
C THR A 426 -8.08 5.49 -2.44
N PHE A 427 -8.72 4.53 -1.78
CA PHE A 427 -8.68 4.33 -0.33
C PHE A 427 -7.56 3.35 0.00
N TYR A 428 -6.77 3.64 1.02
CA TYR A 428 -5.69 2.76 1.48
C TYR A 428 -5.96 2.28 2.91
N SER A 429 -5.75 0.99 3.12
CA SER A 429 -5.77 0.37 4.44
C SER A 429 -4.61 0.87 5.32
N GLY A 430 -4.74 0.67 6.62
CA GLY A 430 -3.74 1.09 7.60
C GLY A 430 -2.36 0.48 7.37
N GLN A 431 -1.33 1.33 7.32
CA GLN A 431 0.06 0.94 7.06
C GLN A 431 0.94 1.16 8.29
N ILE A 432 1.42 0.06 8.86
CA ILE A 432 2.38 0.02 9.98
C ILE A 432 3.80 -0.30 9.47
N GLY A 433 4.83 0.09 10.23
CA GLY A 433 6.24 0.04 9.81
C GLY A 433 6.89 -1.35 9.82
N LEU A 434 6.27 -2.36 9.20
CA LEU A 434 6.80 -3.73 9.12
C LEU A 434 8.01 -3.82 8.18
N ILE A 435 8.93 -4.73 8.49
CA ILE A 435 10.02 -5.15 7.59
C ILE A 435 9.45 -6.20 6.61
N PRO A 436 9.29 -5.90 5.30
CA PRO A 436 8.52 -6.76 4.38
C PRO A 436 8.95 -8.23 4.32
N GLU A 437 10.25 -8.50 4.42
CA GLU A 437 10.83 -9.84 4.31
C GLU A 437 10.70 -10.66 5.60
N LEU A 438 10.43 -10.00 6.73
CA LEU A 438 10.41 -10.59 8.06
C LEU A 438 9.02 -10.55 8.71
N GLU A 439 8.09 -9.75 8.18
CA GLU A 439 6.71 -9.61 8.65
C GLU A 439 6.59 -9.12 10.12
N ALA A 440 7.67 -8.53 10.62
CA ALA A 440 7.87 -8.07 11.99
C ALA A 440 8.26 -6.59 12.04
N LEU A 441 8.03 -5.94 13.18
CA LEU A 441 8.41 -4.55 13.42
C LEU A 441 9.92 -4.42 13.75
N PRO A 442 10.54 -3.26 13.46
CA PRO A 442 11.76 -2.80 14.10
C PRO A 442 11.68 -2.94 15.63
N THR A 443 12.72 -3.48 16.27
CA THR A 443 12.77 -3.61 17.73
C THR A 443 14.20 -3.49 18.24
N LYS A 444 14.34 -2.98 19.48
CA LYS A 444 15.63 -2.92 20.19
C LYS A 444 16.20 -4.31 20.52
N SER A 445 15.33 -5.29 20.76
CA SER A 445 15.73 -6.65 21.12
C SER A 445 16.08 -7.55 19.92
N GLY A 446 15.70 -7.15 18.69
CA GLY A 446 15.96 -7.92 17.47
C GLY A 446 16.91 -7.26 16.47
N HIS A 447 16.84 -5.93 16.30
CA HIS A 447 17.44 -5.26 15.14
C HIS A 447 18.27 -4.01 15.48
N PHE A 448 17.87 -3.20 16.47
CA PHE A 448 18.44 -1.85 16.69
C PHE A 448 19.08 -1.67 18.06
N PRO A 449 20.12 -0.81 18.21
CA PRO A 449 20.80 -0.64 19.50
C PRO A 449 19.98 0.13 20.53
N SER A 450 19.10 1.06 20.11
CA SER A 450 18.15 1.75 20.98
C SER A 450 16.69 1.57 20.52
N HIS A 451 15.77 2.06 21.35
CA HIS A 451 14.35 2.13 20.99
C HIS A 451 14.07 3.25 19.99
N PHE A 452 14.80 4.37 20.06
CA PHE A 452 14.65 5.51 19.14
C PHE A 452 15.04 5.14 17.71
N ASP A 453 16.13 4.38 17.51
CA ASP A 453 16.51 3.94 16.15
C ASP A 453 15.46 2.98 15.55
N ALA A 454 14.87 2.12 16.39
CA ALA A 454 13.78 1.23 15.98
C ALA A 454 12.52 2.04 15.60
N LEU A 455 12.14 3.02 16.42
CA LEU A 455 10.99 3.91 16.19
C LEU A 455 11.17 4.75 14.92
N GLN A 456 12.37 5.30 14.71
CA GLN A 456 12.73 6.02 13.50
C GLN A 456 12.63 5.10 12.28
N ALA A 457 13.20 3.90 12.33
CA ALA A 457 13.11 2.93 11.24
C ALA A 457 11.65 2.49 10.97
N GLU A 458 10.81 2.38 12.00
CA GLU A 458 9.39 2.05 11.85
C GLU A 458 8.61 3.19 11.19
N SER A 459 8.82 4.44 11.63
CA SER A 459 8.20 5.63 11.05
C SER A 459 8.58 5.81 9.57
N TRP A 460 9.84 5.55 9.21
CA TRP A 460 10.28 5.59 7.81
C TRP A 460 9.72 4.41 6.99
N LEU A 461 9.64 3.20 7.57
CA LEU A 461 9.03 2.05 6.89
C LEU A 461 7.55 2.28 6.61
N SER A 462 6.77 2.75 7.59
CA SER A 462 5.34 2.97 7.41
C SER A 462 5.10 3.95 6.26
N LEU A 463 5.74 5.12 6.27
CA LEU A 463 5.67 6.10 5.19
C LEU A 463 6.11 5.55 3.82
N ARG A 464 7.20 4.77 3.76
CA ARG A 464 7.70 4.17 2.50
C ARG A 464 6.71 3.16 1.91
N HIS A 465 6.03 2.36 2.73
CA HIS A 465 5.00 1.45 2.26
C HIS A 465 3.85 2.20 1.62
N CYS A 466 3.43 3.32 2.22
CA CYS A 466 2.37 4.18 1.70
C CYS A 466 2.74 4.76 0.33
N HIS A 467 3.94 5.31 0.20
CA HIS A 467 4.45 5.78 -1.10
C HIS A 467 4.40 4.68 -2.17
N ARG A 468 4.83 3.46 -1.82
CA ARG A 468 4.89 2.32 -2.74
C ARG A 468 3.51 1.83 -3.16
N LEU A 469 2.55 1.77 -2.24
CA LEU A 469 1.17 1.43 -2.56
C LEU A 469 0.53 2.52 -3.43
N MET A 470 0.75 3.80 -3.11
CA MET A 470 0.31 4.92 -3.96
C MET A 470 0.90 4.82 -5.38
N LYS A 471 2.21 4.56 -5.50
CA LYS A 471 2.90 4.40 -6.78
C LYS A 471 2.35 3.24 -7.62
N TYR A 472 2.00 2.12 -6.99
CA TYR A 472 1.39 1.00 -7.69
C TYR A 472 -0.04 1.34 -8.17
N MET A 473 -0.83 2.04 -7.36
CA MET A 473 -2.24 2.35 -7.66
C MET A 473 -2.43 3.57 -8.59
N SER A 474 -1.54 4.56 -8.52
CA SER A 474 -1.61 5.84 -9.23
C SER A 474 -0.19 6.42 -9.38
N PRO A 475 0.61 5.91 -10.35
CA PRO A 475 2.00 6.33 -10.55
C PRO A 475 2.14 7.77 -11.06
N THR A 476 1.09 8.33 -11.66
CA THR A 476 1.07 9.64 -12.33
C THR A 476 0.87 10.83 -11.40
N ASP A 477 0.25 10.64 -10.22
CA ASP A 477 -0.25 11.75 -9.39
C ASP A 477 0.31 11.70 -7.95
N LEU A 478 1.51 11.13 -7.81
CA LEU A 478 2.16 10.85 -6.53
C LEU A 478 2.21 12.09 -5.64
N TRP A 479 1.64 11.98 -4.44
CA TRP A 479 1.51 13.02 -3.40
C TRP A 479 0.69 14.27 -3.78
N MET A 480 0.65 14.67 -5.05
CA MET A 480 -0.12 15.82 -5.54
C MET A 480 -1.63 15.61 -5.37
N ASN A 481 -2.12 14.39 -5.63
CA ASN A 481 -3.51 14.00 -5.36
C ASN A 481 -3.71 13.35 -3.97
N LEU A 482 -2.91 13.73 -2.96
CA LEU A 482 -3.21 13.38 -1.55
C LEU A 482 -4.44 14.16 -1.08
N PHE A 483 -5.59 13.49 -1.02
CA PHE A 483 -6.86 14.09 -0.56
C PHE A 483 -6.90 14.18 0.96
N LEU A 484 -6.57 13.10 1.66
CA LEU A 484 -6.54 13.05 3.12
C LEU A 484 -5.53 12.01 3.61
N GLY A 485 -4.58 12.41 4.45
CA GLY A 485 -3.77 11.52 5.29
C GLY A 485 -4.25 11.55 6.74
N ILE A 486 -4.21 10.41 7.43
CA ILE A 486 -4.43 10.34 8.88
C ILE A 486 -3.31 9.47 9.48
N CYS A 487 -2.52 10.07 10.37
CA CYS A 487 -1.46 9.39 11.10
C CYS A 487 -1.94 9.09 12.53
N TYR A 488 -2.00 7.81 12.88
CA TYR A 488 -2.23 7.34 14.24
C TYR A 488 -0.89 6.93 14.86
N ALA A 489 -0.64 7.32 16.11
CA ALA A 489 0.59 7.02 16.84
C ALA A 489 0.28 6.54 18.26
N ALA A 490 1.12 5.67 18.82
CA ALA A 490 0.95 5.17 20.19
C ALA A 490 1.26 6.24 21.26
N ASP A 491 2.05 7.27 20.92
CA ASP A 491 2.49 8.33 21.81
C ASP A 491 2.97 9.58 21.04
N GLU A 492 3.23 10.66 21.77
CA GLU A 492 3.66 11.96 21.25
C GLU A 492 5.03 11.92 20.55
N SER A 493 5.98 11.12 21.02
CA SER A 493 7.29 11.00 20.38
C SER A 493 7.17 10.25 19.06
N SER A 494 6.40 9.16 19.02
CA SER A 494 6.10 8.42 17.78
C SER A 494 5.42 9.30 16.73
N LEU A 495 4.48 10.15 17.16
CA LEU A 495 3.82 11.12 16.28
C LEU A 495 4.78 12.18 15.74
N SER A 496 5.65 12.71 16.60
CA SER A 496 6.69 13.69 16.22
C SER A 496 7.67 13.11 15.21
N TYR A 497 8.11 11.86 15.39
CA TYR A 497 8.91 11.13 14.39
C TYR A 497 8.15 10.95 13.07
N ALA A 498 6.89 10.51 13.09
CA ALA A 498 6.07 10.35 11.89
C ALA A 498 5.91 11.67 11.10
N ARG A 499 5.64 12.78 11.81
CA ARG A 499 5.52 14.13 11.21
C ARG A 499 6.81 14.61 10.58
N ASN A 500 7.95 14.39 11.25
CA ASN A 500 9.27 14.73 10.71
C ASN A 500 9.61 13.90 9.46
N CYS A 501 9.26 12.60 9.45
CA CYS A 501 9.43 11.74 8.27
C CYS A 501 8.61 12.27 7.08
N PHE A 502 7.31 12.52 7.27
CA PHE A 502 6.44 13.02 6.20
C PHE A 502 6.87 14.42 5.70
N HIS A 503 7.29 15.31 6.60
CA HIS A 503 7.81 16.62 6.21
C HIS A 503 9.05 16.51 5.32
N GLN A 504 10.06 15.74 5.74
CA GLN A 504 11.31 15.58 5.00
C GLN A 504 11.13 14.87 3.65
N ALA A 505 10.30 13.84 3.61
CA ALA A 505 10.19 12.96 2.45
C ALA A 505 9.21 13.47 1.39
N VAL A 506 8.15 14.18 1.81
CA VAL A 506 7.09 14.68 0.92
C VAL A 506 7.14 16.20 0.83
N CYS A 507 6.96 16.92 1.95
CA CYS A 507 6.78 18.37 1.91
C CYS A 507 7.99 19.12 1.35
N LEU A 508 9.22 18.69 1.66
CA LEU A 508 10.45 19.27 1.10
C LEU A 508 10.73 18.85 -0.36
N GLN A 509 9.89 18.01 -0.97
CA GLN A 509 9.99 17.61 -2.38
C GLN A 509 8.85 18.17 -3.24
N THR A 510 7.72 18.57 -2.64
CA THR A 510 6.52 19.08 -3.35
C THR A 510 6.28 20.58 -3.19
N LEU A 511 7.08 21.29 -2.37
CA LEU A 511 6.93 22.73 -2.10
C LEU A 511 8.23 23.48 -2.41
N ASP A 512 8.13 24.59 -3.16
CA ASP A 512 9.25 25.52 -3.34
C ASP A 512 9.62 26.19 -2.01
N ILE A 513 10.90 26.13 -1.66
CA ILE A 513 11.34 26.33 -0.27
C ILE A 513 11.69 27.79 0.02
N THR A 514 10.87 28.44 0.85
CA THR A 514 11.31 29.53 1.74
C THR A 514 10.79 29.38 3.17
N ASP A 515 9.61 28.78 3.38
CA ASP A 515 8.94 28.77 4.69
C ASP A 515 8.78 27.35 5.26
N THR A 516 9.79 26.90 6.01
CA THR A 516 9.79 25.58 6.64
C THR A 516 8.80 25.55 7.81
N TYR A 517 7.69 24.81 7.62
CA TYR A 517 6.54 24.64 8.53
C TYR A 517 5.46 25.74 8.51
N GLY A 518 5.45 26.65 7.52
CA GLY A 518 4.33 27.57 7.30
C GLY A 518 2.99 26.88 6.94
N ASP A 519 1.89 27.65 6.94
CA ASP A 519 0.51 27.16 6.72
C ASP A 519 0.30 26.37 5.42
N THR A 520 1.11 26.63 4.39
CA THR A 520 1.06 25.92 3.10
C THR A 520 1.55 24.47 3.17
N CYS A 521 2.20 24.06 4.27
CA CYS A 521 2.79 22.75 4.43
C CYS A 521 1.73 21.62 4.43
N HIS A 522 1.94 20.56 3.64
CA HIS A 522 1.03 19.40 3.60
C HIS A 522 0.85 18.72 4.97
N CYS A 523 1.82 18.86 5.90
CA CYS A 523 1.70 18.40 7.29
C CYS A 523 0.51 19.02 8.04
N ASN A 524 0.09 20.22 7.63
CA ASN A 524 -0.98 21.01 8.26
C ASN A 524 -2.23 21.00 7.36
N LYS A 525 -2.02 21.10 6.03
CA LYS A 525 -3.10 21.17 5.02
C LYS A 525 -3.77 19.82 4.71
N CYS A 526 -3.03 18.71 4.75
CA CYS A 526 -3.47 17.42 4.17
C CYS A 526 -3.45 16.24 5.17
N VAL A 527 -2.92 16.42 6.39
CA VAL A 527 -2.73 15.32 7.35
C VAL A 527 -3.33 15.64 8.72
N VAL A 528 -4.12 14.70 9.25
CA VAL A 528 -4.62 14.71 10.64
C VAL A 528 -3.77 13.77 11.50
N TRP A 529 -3.45 14.18 12.73
CA TRP A 529 -2.51 13.50 13.62
C TRP A 529 -3.20 13.10 14.93
N PHE A 530 -3.24 11.81 15.25
CA PHE A 530 -3.87 11.27 16.47
C PHE A 530 -2.87 10.49 17.32
N ILE A 531 -2.92 10.70 18.64
CA ILE A 531 -2.45 9.70 19.61
C ILE A 531 -3.60 8.72 19.86
N VAL A 532 -3.29 7.43 19.87
CA VAL A 532 -4.21 6.32 20.17
C VAL A 532 -3.60 5.42 21.24
N SER A 533 -4.41 4.57 21.89
CA SER A 533 -3.92 3.75 23.01
C SER A 533 -3.05 2.57 22.56
N ASN A 534 -3.30 1.99 21.38
CA ASN A 534 -2.47 0.93 20.78
C ASN A 534 -2.79 0.74 19.28
N LEU A 535 -1.85 0.13 18.53
CA LEU A 535 -1.93 -0.11 17.09
C LEU A 535 -1.62 -1.60 16.77
N PRO A 536 -2.00 -2.12 15.58
CA PRO A 536 -1.83 -3.53 15.22
C PRO A 536 -0.40 -4.03 15.43
N LYS A 537 -0.26 -5.24 16.00
CA LYS A 537 1.03 -5.85 16.40
C LYS A 537 1.82 -5.04 17.46
N ASN A 538 1.21 -4.05 18.12
CA ASN A 538 1.88 -3.02 18.92
C ASN A 538 2.84 -2.14 18.09
N ALA A 539 2.41 -1.73 16.90
CA ALA A 539 3.09 -0.69 16.14
C ALA A 539 3.14 0.65 16.91
N SER A 540 4.14 1.45 16.60
CA SER A 540 4.30 2.81 17.12
C SER A 540 3.55 3.84 16.26
N VAL A 541 3.42 3.56 14.95
CA VAL A 541 2.78 4.43 13.94
C VAL A 541 1.99 3.62 12.91
N GLU A 542 0.74 4.01 12.63
CA GLU A 542 -0.12 3.50 11.56
C GLU A 542 -0.65 4.66 10.72
N TRP A 543 -0.56 4.56 9.40
CA TRP A 543 -1.06 5.58 8.48
C TRP A 543 -2.26 5.09 7.65
N GLN A 544 -3.31 5.91 7.59
CA GLN A 544 -4.46 5.81 6.68
C GLN A 544 -4.37 6.92 5.62
N TRP A 545 -4.80 6.63 4.39
CA TRP A 545 -4.78 7.61 3.30
C TRP A 545 -5.97 7.46 2.37
N ILE A 546 -6.30 8.55 1.71
CA ILE A 546 -7.19 8.64 0.56
C ILE A 546 -6.50 9.53 -0.48
N THR A 547 -6.39 9.08 -1.73
CA THR A 547 -5.89 9.87 -2.86
C THR A 547 -6.98 10.05 -3.91
N GLY A 548 -7.01 11.18 -4.61
CA GLY A 548 -7.94 11.47 -5.69
C GLY A 548 -7.88 12.93 -6.13
N PRO A 549 -8.58 13.30 -7.22
CA PRO A 549 -8.52 14.64 -7.80
C PRO A 549 -8.97 15.74 -6.83
N SER A 550 -8.05 16.65 -6.53
CA SER A 550 -8.24 17.73 -5.55
C SER A 550 -9.40 18.69 -5.89
N THR A 551 -9.63 18.96 -7.18
CA THR A 551 -10.60 19.95 -7.69
C THR A 551 -12.05 19.67 -7.28
N ALA A 552 -12.45 18.40 -7.28
CA ALA A 552 -13.84 17.99 -7.03
C ALA A 552 -14.31 18.25 -5.59
N LEU A 553 -13.37 18.27 -4.63
CA LEU A 553 -13.67 18.46 -3.21
C LEU A 553 -13.18 19.79 -2.63
N ILE A 554 -12.23 20.48 -3.26
CA ILE A 554 -12.03 21.91 -3.01
C ILE A 554 -13.35 22.66 -3.20
N THR A 555 -14.12 22.34 -4.26
CA THR A 555 -15.40 23.00 -4.53
C THR A 555 -16.48 22.69 -3.48
N SER A 556 -16.67 21.42 -3.10
CA SER A 556 -17.76 21.03 -2.18
C SER A 556 -17.42 21.26 -0.70
N MET A 557 -16.16 21.12 -0.27
CA MET A 557 -15.74 21.61 1.04
C MET A 557 -15.79 23.13 1.11
N HIS A 558 -15.31 23.90 0.12
CA HIS A 558 -15.54 25.35 0.14
C HIS A 558 -17.02 25.69 0.13
N THR A 559 -17.90 24.96 -0.58
CA THR A 559 -19.33 25.29 -0.56
C THR A 559 -19.97 24.97 0.80
N ALA A 560 -19.46 24.00 1.55
CA ALA A 560 -19.85 23.73 2.94
C ALA A 560 -19.23 24.70 3.97
N LEU A 561 -18.07 25.31 3.66
CA LEU A 561 -17.34 26.24 4.52
C LEU A 561 -17.63 27.72 4.22
N ASN A 562 -18.05 28.06 3.00
CA ASN A 562 -18.25 29.42 2.51
C ASN A 562 -19.71 29.88 2.56
N ASP A 563 -20.53 29.38 3.50
CA ASP A 563 -21.89 29.87 3.75
C ASP A 563 -21.99 30.63 5.11
N LYS A 564 -21.51 31.89 5.27
CA LYS A 564 -20.82 32.77 4.30
C LYS A 564 -19.66 33.57 4.87
N SER A 565 -18.60 33.64 4.06
CA SER A 565 -17.53 34.65 4.00
C SER A 565 -16.45 34.69 5.10
N ILE A 566 -15.22 34.96 4.63
CA ILE A 566 -13.97 35.25 5.37
C ILE A 566 -13.34 34.04 6.09
N ILE A 567 -12.21 33.59 5.54
CA ILE A 567 -11.22 32.75 6.21
C ILE A 567 -10.28 33.64 7.03
N PRO A 568 -10.03 33.33 8.31
CA PRO A 568 -8.81 33.68 9.01
C PRO A 568 -7.79 32.53 8.94
N THR A 569 -6.50 32.84 9.09
CA THR A 569 -5.36 31.90 9.07
C THR A 569 -5.21 31.13 10.40
N ASP A 570 -4.12 30.36 10.54
CA ASP A 570 -3.57 29.82 11.80
C ASP A 570 -4.20 28.47 12.27
N THR A 571 -3.65 27.29 11.87
CA THR A 571 -4.23 25.95 12.20
C THR A 571 -3.24 24.75 12.44
N PHE A 572 -3.24 24.18 13.66
CA PHE A 572 -2.91 22.77 14.07
C PHE A 572 -4.20 22.21 14.76
N MET A 573 -4.37 21.10 15.50
CA MET A 573 -3.60 19.96 16.03
C MET A 573 -2.89 20.09 17.40
N LEU A 574 -3.64 19.88 18.50
CA LEU A 574 -3.16 19.57 19.87
C LEU A 574 -4.01 18.43 20.51
N PHE A 575 -3.47 17.71 21.50
CA PHE A 575 -3.97 16.38 21.93
C PHE A 575 -5.04 16.37 23.03
N TYR A 576 -5.79 15.26 23.07
CA TYR A 576 -6.50 14.82 24.28
C TYR A 576 -5.90 13.52 24.82
N ARG A 577 -5.08 13.63 25.87
CA ARG A 577 -4.79 12.52 26.78
C ARG A 577 -5.71 12.68 27.99
N HIS A 578 -6.58 11.71 28.23
CA HIS A 578 -7.41 11.72 29.43
C HIS A 578 -6.53 11.49 30.67
N ASP A 579 -6.46 12.48 31.54
CA ASP A 579 -5.77 12.40 32.82
C ASP A 579 -6.74 12.85 33.92
N ASN A 580 -7.09 11.92 34.82
CA ASN A 580 -8.12 12.10 35.85
C ASN A 580 -7.77 13.19 36.90
N SER A 581 -6.57 13.78 36.84
CA SER A 581 -6.10 14.79 37.78
C SER A 581 -6.56 16.23 37.52
N ASN A 582 -6.98 16.59 36.30
CA ASN A 582 -7.17 18.00 35.90
C ASN A 582 -8.55 18.32 35.29
N GLN A 583 -9.46 18.87 36.10
CA GLN A 583 -10.80 19.29 35.64
C GLN A 583 -10.81 20.49 34.67
N LEU A 584 -9.76 21.31 34.66
CA LEU A 584 -9.68 22.56 33.90
C LEU A 584 -9.93 22.37 32.39
N ASN A 585 -9.57 21.20 31.85
CA ASN A 585 -9.62 20.92 30.43
C ASN A 585 -11.04 20.75 29.87
N LYS A 586 -12.05 20.43 30.70
CA LYS A 586 -13.44 20.27 30.21
C LYS A 586 -14.08 21.61 29.80
N GLN A 587 -13.82 22.70 30.53
CA GLN A 587 -14.45 24.00 30.25
C GLN A 587 -13.94 24.63 28.96
N ASN A 588 -12.63 24.61 28.73
CA ASN A 588 -12.02 25.14 27.51
C ASN A 588 -12.49 24.39 26.26
N LEU A 589 -12.69 23.07 26.36
CA LEU A 589 -13.27 22.27 25.28
C LEU A 589 -14.68 22.80 24.94
N SER A 590 -15.60 22.86 25.91
CA SER A 590 -17.00 23.25 25.66
C SER A 590 -17.16 24.59 24.94
N VAL A 591 -16.39 25.62 25.29
CA VAL A 591 -16.48 26.96 24.65
C VAL A 591 -16.04 26.96 23.19
N LEU A 592 -15.03 26.14 22.85
CA LEU A 592 -14.57 25.95 21.48
C LEU A 592 -15.58 25.17 20.62
N LEU A 593 -16.36 24.27 21.21
CA LEU A 593 -17.31 23.42 20.46
C LEU A 593 -18.60 24.15 20.08
N GLU A 594 -19.01 25.20 20.82
CA GLU A 594 -20.20 26.01 20.49
C GLU A 594 -20.11 26.73 19.13
N HIS A 595 -18.90 26.84 18.57
CA HIS A 595 -18.60 27.63 17.37
C HIS A 595 -18.12 26.77 16.16
N TYR A 596 -18.11 25.43 16.27
CA TYR A 596 -17.52 24.55 15.26
C TYR A 596 -18.55 23.90 14.32
N SER A 597 -18.40 24.10 13.01
CA SER A 597 -19.28 23.58 11.95
C SER A 597 -18.67 22.50 11.04
N GLY A 598 -17.43 22.08 11.28
CA GLY A 598 -16.65 21.22 10.37
C GLY A 598 -16.83 19.71 10.52
N PHE A 599 -15.94 18.96 9.84
CA PHE A 599 -15.98 17.50 9.76
C PHE A 599 -15.42 16.82 11.02
N ILE A 600 -16.26 16.04 11.70
CA ILE A 600 -15.91 15.30 12.93
C ILE A 600 -15.72 13.82 12.60
N MET A 601 -14.51 13.29 12.86
CA MET A 601 -14.23 11.87 12.70
C MET A 601 -15.03 11.01 13.71
N PRO A 602 -15.66 9.90 13.28
CA PRO A 602 -16.47 9.06 14.16
C PRO A 602 -15.70 8.43 15.34
N VAL A 603 -14.39 8.21 15.17
CA VAL A 603 -13.45 7.72 16.20
C VAL A 603 -13.48 8.56 17.48
N VAL A 604 -13.53 9.89 17.37
CA VAL A 604 -13.36 10.76 18.55
C VAL A 604 -14.62 10.78 19.42
N LYS A 605 -15.81 10.62 18.81
CA LYS A 605 -17.08 10.46 19.55
C LYS A 605 -17.16 9.16 20.38
N PHE A 606 -16.29 8.19 20.11
CA PHE A 606 -16.16 6.98 20.91
C PHE A 606 -15.23 7.19 22.12
N ALA A 607 -14.29 8.14 22.04
CA ALA A 607 -13.44 8.52 23.17
C ALA A 607 -14.17 9.39 24.22
N ASP A 608 -15.28 10.04 23.87
CA ASP A 608 -16.16 10.68 24.85
C ASP A 608 -17.55 10.89 24.22
N PRO A 609 -18.62 10.21 24.69
CA PRO A 609 -19.98 10.42 24.20
C PRO A 609 -20.52 11.85 24.41
N SER A 610 -19.94 12.61 25.34
CA SER A 610 -20.26 14.02 25.58
C SER A 610 -19.41 15.00 24.73
N THR A 611 -18.35 14.51 24.07
CA THR A 611 -17.57 15.30 23.11
C THR A 611 -18.35 15.45 21.81
N THR A 612 -19.02 16.60 21.68
CA THR A 612 -19.88 16.92 20.54
C THR A 612 -19.09 17.18 19.24
N ALA A 613 -17.84 17.62 19.35
CA ALA A 613 -16.94 18.01 18.25
C ALA A 613 -15.44 17.95 18.68
N VAL A 614 -14.50 18.07 17.73
CA VAL A 614 -13.05 17.82 17.92
C VAL A 614 -12.26 19.11 17.69
N VAL A 615 -11.35 19.50 18.62
CA VAL A 615 -10.73 20.84 18.59
C VAL A 615 -9.52 20.96 17.65
N ILE A 616 -9.78 21.69 16.56
CA ILE A 616 -8.95 22.21 15.45
C ILE A 616 -7.87 23.30 15.75
N SER A 617 -7.12 23.31 16.86
CA SER A 617 -6.34 24.53 17.27
C SER A 617 -4.82 24.53 16.99
N VAL A 618 -4.30 25.63 16.37
CA VAL A 618 -2.89 26.09 16.47
C VAL A 618 -2.69 26.94 17.73
N GLN A 619 -1.43 27.09 18.20
CA GLN A 619 -0.95 28.09 19.18
C GLN A 619 0.60 28.17 19.14
N PRO A 620 1.26 29.17 19.79
CA PRO A 620 0.96 30.60 19.99
C PRO A 620 2.00 31.46 19.20
N GLU A 621 2.29 32.75 19.37
CA GLU A 621 1.97 33.86 20.29
C GLU A 621 1.77 35.18 19.45
N LYS A 622 1.53 36.42 19.93
CA LYS A 622 1.53 37.12 21.24
C LYS A 622 0.39 38.13 21.34
#